data_AF-A0A6J6DP32-F1
#
_entry.id   AF-A0A6J6DP32-F1
#
_cell.length_a   1.000
_cell.length_b   1.000
_cell.length_c   1.000
_cell.angle_alpha   90.00
_cell.angle_beta   90.00
_cell.angle_gamma   90.00
#
_symmetry.space_group_name_H-M   'P 1'
#
loop_
_entity.id
_entity.type
_entity.pdbx_description
1 polymer ?
#
loop_
_entity_poly.entity_id
_entity_poly.type
_entity_poly.pdbx_seq_one_letter_code
_entity_poly.pdbx_strand_id
1 'polypeptide(L)'
;MSVDTDTSTSDTAIILANGAAGSVDIAAFETALHEVLLHLTKSIARDGEGAETLIEVLVDNARDTEQAKTVAKAIVNSPLVKTAVHGADPNWGRVAMAVGKCSQYTDIDQEKVVIRFGTQEVYPTQVNESGLAQLSEYMRGADVTIHVSLATGTASATVWGCDLTDGYVRINADYTT
;
A
#
# COMPACT_ATOMS: atom_id res chain seq x y z
N MET A 1 -2.15 -6.85 2.70
CA MET A 1 -2.87 -5.60 2.97
C MET A 1 -2.74 -5.17 4.43
N SER A 2 -3.19 -3.97 4.81
CA SER A 2 -3.33 -3.46 6.18
C SER A 2 -4.35 -2.32 6.23
N VAL A 3 -5.28 -2.31 7.20
CA VAL A 3 -6.17 -1.17 7.45
C VAL A 3 -5.60 -0.28 8.56
N ASP A 4 -5.40 -0.85 9.74
CA ASP A 4 -5.12 -0.16 11.01
C ASP A 4 -3.87 -0.67 11.75
N THR A 5 -3.29 -1.77 11.26
CA THR A 5 -2.13 -2.52 11.81
C THR A 5 -2.45 -3.55 12.89
N ASP A 6 -3.69 -3.62 13.34
CA ASP A 6 -4.11 -4.52 14.40
C ASP A 6 -4.45 -5.89 13.81
N THR A 7 -3.54 -6.84 14.03
CA THR A 7 -3.74 -8.22 13.56
C THR A 7 -4.79 -8.90 14.44
N SER A 8 -5.84 -9.44 13.81
CA SER A 8 -6.95 -10.05 14.55
C SER A 8 -6.51 -11.31 15.28
N THR A 9 -7.17 -11.61 16.39
CA THR A 9 -7.01 -12.87 17.12
C THR A 9 -7.63 -14.07 16.39
N SER A 10 -8.37 -13.83 15.30
CA SER A 10 -9.23 -14.81 14.64
C SER A 10 -9.03 -14.91 13.12
N ASP A 11 -7.97 -14.30 12.56
CA ASP A 11 -7.68 -14.35 11.12
C ASP A 11 -7.64 -15.81 10.61
N THR A 12 -8.47 -16.13 9.61
CA THR A 12 -8.62 -17.49 9.06
C THR A 12 -8.81 -17.43 7.55
N ALA A 13 -8.06 -18.23 6.80
CA ALA A 13 -8.23 -18.43 5.36
C ALA A 13 -8.26 -19.92 5.02
N ILE A 14 -9.29 -20.36 4.28
CA ILE A 14 -9.52 -21.78 3.97
C ILE A 14 -9.77 -21.94 2.47
N ILE A 15 -9.13 -22.93 1.86
CA ILE A 15 -9.38 -23.36 0.49
C ILE A 15 -9.88 -24.82 0.54
N LEU A 16 -11.01 -25.10 -0.11
CA LEU A 16 -11.60 -26.44 -0.19
C LEU A 16 -11.60 -26.91 -1.64
N ALA A 17 -11.07 -28.11 -1.91
CA ALA A 17 -11.02 -28.71 -3.24
C ALA A 17 -11.53 -30.16 -3.21
N ASN A 18 -12.62 -30.46 -3.92
CA ASN A 18 -13.30 -31.76 -3.88
C ASN A 18 -12.96 -32.70 -5.05
N GLY A 19 -12.24 -32.22 -6.07
CA GLY A 19 -11.84 -33.01 -7.24
C GLY A 19 -12.95 -33.36 -8.25
N ALA A 20 -14.17 -32.84 -8.10
CA ALA A 20 -15.31 -33.21 -8.95
C ALA A 20 -15.15 -32.78 -10.44
N ALA A 21 -14.31 -31.78 -10.71
CA ALA A 21 -13.99 -31.30 -12.06
C ALA A 21 -12.80 -32.04 -12.72
N GLY A 22 -12.21 -33.04 -12.06
CA GLY A 22 -11.02 -33.75 -12.53
C GLY A 22 -9.71 -33.00 -12.24
N SER A 23 -8.63 -33.42 -12.93
CA SER A 23 -7.31 -32.81 -12.80
C SER A 23 -7.28 -31.44 -13.49
N VAL A 24 -6.64 -30.47 -12.84
CA VAL A 24 -6.44 -29.10 -13.34
C VAL A 24 -4.94 -28.85 -13.47
N ASP A 25 -4.56 -28.07 -14.48
CA ASP A 25 -3.21 -27.52 -14.57
C ASP A 25 -2.92 -26.62 -13.35
N ILE A 26 -1.88 -26.96 -12.60
CA ILE A 26 -1.51 -26.25 -11.36
C ILE A 26 -1.16 -24.79 -11.64
N ALA A 27 -0.49 -24.49 -12.75
CA ALA A 27 -0.12 -23.12 -13.08
C ALA A 27 -1.36 -22.26 -13.39
N ALA A 28 -2.32 -22.84 -14.10
CA ALA A 28 -3.61 -22.20 -14.39
C ALA A 28 -4.42 -21.98 -13.10
N PHE A 29 -4.45 -22.97 -12.20
CA PHE A 29 -5.12 -22.85 -10.90
C PHE A 29 -4.48 -21.78 -10.02
N GLU A 30 -3.15 -21.74 -9.92
CA GLU A 30 -2.42 -20.74 -9.15
C GLU A 30 -2.72 -19.32 -9.65
N THR A 31 -2.73 -19.12 -10.96
CA THR A 31 -3.08 -17.84 -11.58
C THR A 31 -4.50 -17.41 -11.21
N ALA A 32 -5.49 -18.30 -11.41
CA ALA A 32 -6.89 -18.01 -11.12
C ALA A 32 -7.11 -17.75 -9.61
N LEU A 33 -6.48 -18.54 -8.74
CA LEU A 33 -6.56 -18.36 -7.30
C LEU A 33 -5.93 -17.01 -6.89
N HIS A 34 -4.78 -16.66 -7.46
CA HIS A 34 -4.13 -15.38 -7.21
C HIS A 34 -5.02 -14.20 -7.62
N GLU A 35 -5.66 -14.25 -8.79
CA GLU A 35 -6.58 -13.21 -9.24
C GLU A 35 -7.75 -13.02 -8.26
N VAL A 36 -8.36 -14.11 -7.79
CA VAL A 36 -9.45 -14.08 -6.81
C VAL A 36 -8.97 -13.49 -5.48
N LEU A 37 -7.85 -13.99 -4.95
CA LEU A 37 -7.31 -13.52 -3.67
C LEU A 37 -6.88 -12.05 -3.74
N LEU A 38 -6.29 -11.62 -4.86
CA LEU A 38 -5.93 -10.23 -5.08
C LEU A 38 -7.16 -9.34 -5.16
N HIS A 39 -8.20 -9.76 -5.88
CA HIS A 39 -9.47 -9.04 -5.94
C HIS A 39 -10.08 -8.87 -4.55
N LEU A 40 -10.22 -9.96 -3.79
CA LEU A 40 -10.74 -9.92 -2.41
C LEU A 40 -9.88 -9.05 -1.49
N THR A 41 -8.55 -9.12 -1.61
CA THR A 41 -7.62 -8.30 -0.83
C THR A 41 -7.84 -6.80 -1.08
N LYS A 42 -8.01 -6.41 -2.35
CA LYS A 42 -8.30 -5.00 -2.70
C LYS A 42 -9.69 -4.58 -2.22
N SER A 43 -10.68 -5.47 -2.30
CA SER A 43 -12.04 -5.20 -1.81
C SER A 43 -12.06 -4.97 -0.30
N ILE A 44 -11.36 -5.78 0.50
CA ILE A 44 -11.25 -5.58 1.95
C ILE A 44 -10.58 -4.24 2.27
N ALA A 45 -9.49 -3.90 1.57
CA ALA A 45 -8.82 -2.63 1.80
C ALA A 45 -9.68 -1.42 1.40
N ARG A 46 -10.47 -1.51 0.32
CA ARG A 46 -11.45 -0.49 -0.06
C ARG A 46 -12.57 -0.32 0.96
N ASP A 47 -13.02 -1.43 1.54
CA ASP A 47 -14.07 -1.48 2.56
C ASP A 47 -13.50 -1.36 3.99
N GLY A 48 -12.30 -0.78 4.12
CA GLY A 48 -11.75 -0.43 5.43
C GLY A 48 -12.69 0.52 6.15
N GLU A 49 -12.74 0.44 7.48
CA GLU A 49 -13.71 1.20 8.27
C GLU A 49 -13.57 2.71 8.05
N GLY A 50 -14.59 3.32 7.44
CA GLY A 50 -14.60 4.74 7.09
C GLY A 50 -13.64 5.12 5.97
N ALA A 51 -13.02 4.17 5.27
CA ALA A 51 -12.13 4.44 4.14
C ALA A 51 -12.88 5.07 2.95
N GLU A 52 -12.21 5.98 2.26
CA GLU A 52 -12.72 6.59 1.02
C GLU A 52 -11.78 6.30 -0.17
N THR A 53 -10.51 6.01 0.10
CA THR A 53 -9.48 5.83 -0.93
C THR A 53 -8.68 4.55 -0.69
N LEU A 54 -8.55 3.71 -1.72
CA LEU A 54 -7.60 2.59 -1.70
C LEU A 54 -6.17 3.10 -1.90
N ILE A 55 -5.25 2.67 -1.04
CA ILE A 55 -3.82 2.92 -1.19
C ILE A 55 -3.13 1.65 -1.69
N GLU A 56 -2.44 1.74 -2.82
CA GLU A 56 -1.52 0.72 -3.32
C GLU A 56 -0.08 1.21 -3.14
N VAL A 57 0.72 0.52 -2.32
CA VAL A 57 2.14 0.85 -2.15
C VAL A 57 2.98 -0.19 -2.87
N LEU A 58 3.66 0.23 -3.93
CA LEU A 58 4.65 -0.57 -4.66
C LEU A 58 6.04 -0.15 -4.20
N VAL A 59 6.84 -1.11 -3.75
CA VAL A 59 8.27 -0.91 -3.49
C VAL A 59 9.07 -1.83 -4.41
N ASP A 60 9.99 -1.25 -5.17
CA ASP A 60 10.89 -1.99 -6.07
C ASP A 60 12.36 -1.67 -5.85
N ASN A 61 13.22 -2.40 -6.58
CA ASN A 61 14.67 -2.29 -6.49
C ASN A 61 15.18 -2.47 -5.05
N ALA A 62 14.51 -3.32 -4.28
CA ALA A 62 14.93 -3.70 -2.93
C ALA A 62 15.94 -4.85 -2.98
N ARG A 63 16.75 -5.02 -1.92
CA ARG A 63 17.73 -6.12 -1.83
C ARG A 63 17.06 -7.49 -1.88
N ASP A 64 15.88 -7.60 -1.26
CA ASP A 64 15.07 -8.81 -1.13
C ASP A 64 13.59 -8.42 -0.95
N THR A 65 12.69 -9.42 -1.09
CA THR A 65 11.24 -9.21 -0.95
C THR A 65 10.84 -8.81 0.48
N GLU A 66 11.64 -9.17 1.48
CA GLU A 66 11.39 -8.82 2.88
C GLU A 66 11.53 -7.32 3.08
N GLN A 67 12.65 -6.74 2.65
CA GLN A 67 12.90 -5.30 2.69
C GLN A 67 11.83 -4.54 1.90
N ALA A 68 11.48 -4.98 0.68
CA ALA A 68 10.42 -4.35 -0.12
C ALA A 68 9.10 -4.32 0.64
N LYS A 69 8.68 -5.47 1.19
CA LYS A 69 7.41 -5.61 1.91
C LYS A 69 7.40 -4.82 3.20
N THR A 70 8.50 -4.80 3.95
CA THR A 70 8.63 -4.06 5.21
C THR A 70 8.55 -2.55 4.98
N VAL A 71 9.24 -2.03 3.96
CA VAL A 71 9.11 -0.61 3.58
C VAL A 71 7.69 -0.29 3.09
N ALA A 72 7.11 -1.13 2.23
CA ALA A 72 5.74 -0.94 1.74
C ALA A 72 4.72 -0.91 2.90
N LYS A 73 4.87 -1.81 3.87
CA LYS A 73 4.08 -1.84 5.10
C LYS A 73 4.30 -0.60 5.96
N ALA A 74 5.54 -0.12 6.11
CA ALA A 74 5.84 1.08 6.90
C ALA A 74 5.17 2.34 6.32
N ILE A 75 5.08 2.43 4.99
CA ILE A 75 4.40 3.51 4.25
C ILE A 75 2.88 3.40 4.44
N VAL A 76 2.27 2.25 4.07
CA VAL A 76 0.80 2.09 4.11
C VAL A 76 0.24 2.20 5.52
N ASN A 77 1.02 1.85 6.54
CA ASN A 77 0.64 1.92 7.94
C ASN A 77 0.94 3.28 8.58
N SER A 78 1.55 4.24 7.87
CA SER A 78 1.87 5.55 8.44
C SER A 78 0.60 6.40 8.56
N PRO A 79 0.14 6.79 9.76
CA PRO A 79 -1.05 7.64 9.90
C PRO A 79 -0.91 8.97 9.14
N LEU A 80 0.31 9.51 9.09
CA LEU A 80 0.60 10.73 8.34
C LEU A 80 0.46 10.52 6.83
N VAL A 81 0.87 9.37 6.30
CA VAL A 81 0.66 9.07 4.87
C VAL A 81 -0.83 8.85 4.60
N LYS A 82 -1.50 8.04 5.43
CA LYS A 82 -2.94 7.77 5.30
C LYS A 82 -3.79 9.04 5.33
N THR A 83 -3.50 9.98 6.23
CA THR A 83 -4.21 11.28 6.29
C THR A 83 -3.84 12.23 5.16
N ALA A 84 -2.60 12.16 4.63
CA ALA A 84 -2.23 12.95 3.45
C ALA A 84 -2.97 12.47 2.20
N VAL A 85 -3.16 11.15 2.04
CA VAL A 85 -4.01 10.59 1.00
C VAL A 85 -5.46 11.03 1.16
N HIS A 86 -6.03 10.91 2.37
CA HIS A 86 -7.39 11.37 2.65
C HIS A 86 -7.60 12.84 2.27
N GLY A 87 -6.65 13.71 2.64
CA GLY A 87 -6.70 15.14 2.34
C GLY A 87 -6.32 15.51 0.91
N ALA A 88 -6.04 14.55 0.03
CA ALA A 88 -5.49 14.76 -1.31
C ALA A 88 -4.26 15.71 -1.34
N ASP A 89 -3.41 15.60 -0.31
CA ASP A 89 -2.18 16.38 -0.14
C ASP A 89 -0.98 15.54 -0.64
N PRO A 90 -0.31 15.91 -1.76
CA PRO A 90 0.81 15.17 -2.33
C PRO A 90 2.12 15.33 -1.54
N ASN A 91 2.06 15.01 -0.26
CA ASN A 91 3.10 15.20 0.73
C ASN A 91 4.09 14.04 0.73
N TRP A 92 4.95 14.01 -0.27
CA TRP A 92 6.00 12.98 -0.41
C TRP A 92 6.97 12.96 0.78
N GLY A 93 7.13 14.07 1.51
CA GLY A 93 7.95 14.11 2.72
C GLY A 93 7.47 13.14 3.81
N ARG A 94 6.15 12.92 3.91
CA ARG A 94 5.58 11.90 4.82
C ARG A 94 5.87 10.48 4.36
N VAL A 95 5.96 10.25 3.04
CA VAL A 95 6.39 8.96 2.47
C VAL A 95 7.88 8.73 2.75
N ALA A 96 8.73 9.74 2.52
CA ALA A 96 10.16 9.68 2.84
C ALA A 96 10.41 9.42 4.33
N MET A 97 9.67 10.10 5.22
CA MET A 97 9.68 9.80 6.65
C MET A 97 9.31 8.34 6.94
N ALA A 98 8.30 7.81 6.25
CA ALA A 98 7.87 6.44 6.46
C ALA A 98 8.89 5.39 5.99
N VAL A 99 9.60 5.65 4.88
CA VAL A 99 10.77 4.86 4.47
C VAL A 99 11.87 4.93 5.55
N GLY A 100 12.15 6.13 6.06
CA GLY A 100 13.16 6.35 7.11
C GLY A 100 12.86 5.68 8.45
N LYS A 101 11.59 5.31 8.73
CA LYS A 101 11.24 4.49 9.92
C LYS A 101 11.89 3.11 9.90
N CYS A 102 12.25 2.59 8.72
CA CYS A 102 12.88 1.29 8.57
C CYS A 102 14.40 1.34 8.86
N SER A 103 14.75 1.86 10.05
CA SER A 103 16.14 2.13 10.45
C SER A 103 17.03 0.90 10.56
N GLN A 104 16.44 -0.32 10.57
CA GLN A 104 17.18 -1.57 10.50
C GLN A 104 17.86 -1.81 9.13
N TYR A 105 17.44 -1.12 8.07
CA TYR A 105 18.03 -1.24 6.74
C TYR A 105 19.01 -0.09 6.49
N THR A 106 20.26 -0.28 6.88
CA THR A 106 21.32 0.73 6.70
C THR A 106 21.81 0.86 5.25
N ASP A 107 21.35 -0.02 4.36
CA ASP A 107 21.63 0.00 2.92
C ASP A 107 20.69 0.92 2.13
N ILE A 108 19.60 1.40 2.74
CA ILE A 108 18.71 2.39 2.11
C ILE A 108 19.40 3.76 2.13
N ASP A 109 19.90 4.17 0.97
CA ASP A 109 20.53 5.47 0.75
C ASP A 109 19.49 6.48 0.27
N GLN A 110 19.20 7.50 1.09
CA GLN A 110 18.19 8.52 0.79
C GLN A 110 18.45 9.21 -0.56
N GLU A 111 19.72 9.39 -0.96
CA GLU A 111 20.05 10.08 -2.22
C GLU A 111 19.68 9.26 -3.46
N LYS A 112 19.44 7.95 -3.30
CA LYS A 112 19.06 7.02 -4.37
C LYS A 112 17.58 6.64 -4.34
N VAL A 113 16.88 6.95 -3.26
CA VAL A 113 15.46 6.68 -3.14
C VAL A 113 14.71 7.52 -4.17
N VAL A 114 13.74 6.91 -4.85
CA VAL A 114 12.83 7.61 -5.74
C VAL A 114 11.41 7.40 -5.26
N ILE A 115 10.62 8.47 -5.16
CA ILE A 115 9.22 8.42 -4.73
C ILE A 115 8.33 8.95 -5.85
N ARG A 116 7.22 8.26 -6.11
CA ARG A 116 6.21 8.63 -7.09
C ARG A 116 4.81 8.49 -6.53
N PHE A 117 3.92 9.36 -6.98
CA PHE A 117 2.47 9.19 -6.83
C PHE A 117 1.90 8.90 -8.23
N GLY A 118 1.29 7.72 -8.38
CA GLY A 118 0.98 7.18 -9.71
C GLY A 118 2.26 7.05 -10.52
N THR A 119 2.30 7.67 -11.69
CA THR A 119 3.49 7.69 -12.56
C THR A 119 4.39 8.91 -12.35
N GLN A 120 3.98 9.89 -11.55
CA GLN A 120 4.67 11.16 -11.40
C GLN A 120 5.71 11.09 -10.29
N GLU A 121 6.98 11.32 -10.63
CA GLU A 121 8.07 11.42 -9.67
C GLU A 121 8.02 12.73 -8.89
N VAL A 122 8.23 12.62 -7.57
CA VAL A 122 8.13 13.73 -6.61
C VAL A 122 9.36 13.84 -5.69
N TYR A 123 10.23 12.84 -5.72
CA TYR A 123 11.54 12.85 -5.10
C TYR A 123 12.48 11.95 -5.90
N PRO A 124 13.72 12.38 -6.21
CA PRO A 124 14.34 13.64 -5.80
C PRO A 124 13.92 14.85 -6.65
N THR A 125 13.19 14.64 -7.74
CA THR A 125 12.72 15.70 -8.64
C THR A 125 11.73 16.64 -7.94
N GLN A 126 11.98 17.95 -7.99
CA GLN A 126 11.03 18.94 -7.49
C GLN A 126 9.85 19.10 -8.44
N VAL A 127 8.65 19.09 -7.87
CA VAL A 127 7.40 19.37 -8.58
C VAL A 127 7.04 20.84 -8.39
N ASN A 128 6.74 21.53 -9.48
CA ASN A 128 6.25 22.91 -9.43
C ASN A 128 4.77 22.97 -8.99
N GLU A 129 4.24 24.17 -8.80
CA GLU A 129 2.86 24.37 -8.33
C GLU A 129 1.80 23.68 -9.22
N SER A 130 1.98 23.71 -10.55
CA SER A 130 1.04 23.07 -11.47
C SER A 130 1.08 21.54 -11.37
N GLY A 131 2.25 20.95 -11.18
CA GLY A 131 2.37 19.51 -10.94
C GLY A 131 1.79 19.09 -9.58
N LEU A 132 1.94 19.92 -8.54
CA LEU A 132 1.30 19.67 -7.24
C LEU A 132 -0.23 19.70 -7.35
N ALA A 133 -0.79 20.63 -8.12
CA ALA A 133 -2.23 20.68 -8.38
C ALA A 133 -2.73 19.43 -9.12
N GLN A 134 -1.97 18.95 -10.12
CA GLN A 134 -2.30 17.71 -10.85
C GLN A 134 -2.24 16.47 -9.94
N LEU A 135 -1.22 16.39 -9.08
CA LEU A 135 -1.10 15.32 -8.11
C LEU A 135 -2.24 15.32 -7.08
N SER A 136 -2.62 16.50 -6.59
CA SER A 136 -3.77 16.63 -5.69
C SER A 136 -5.07 16.18 -6.36
N GLU A 137 -5.27 16.48 -7.65
CA GLU A 137 -6.42 15.98 -8.41
C GLU A 137 -6.38 14.46 -8.58
N TYR A 138 -5.22 13.89 -8.91
CA TYR A 138 -5.02 12.44 -8.96
C TYR A 138 -5.35 11.77 -7.62
N MET A 139 -4.92 12.37 -6.50
CA MET A 139 -5.15 11.83 -5.16
C MET A 139 -6.60 11.91 -4.69
N ARG A 140 -7.47 12.68 -5.37
CA ARG A 140 -8.93 12.64 -5.17
C ARG A 140 -9.61 11.43 -5.82
N GLY A 141 -8.87 10.63 -6.61
CA GLY A 141 -9.38 9.39 -7.17
C GLY A 141 -9.62 8.33 -6.10
N ALA A 142 -10.45 7.33 -6.43
CA ALA A 142 -10.74 6.21 -5.53
C ALA A 142 -9.55 5.28 -5.27
N ASP A 143 -8.46 5.46 -6.02
CA ASP A 143 -7.25 4.63 -6.00
C ASP A 143 -6.02 5.52 -6.07
N VAL A 144 -5.14 5.40 -5.09
CA VAL A 144 -3.85 6.10 -5.04
C VAL A 144 -2.72 5.09 -4.96
N THR A 145 -1.89 5.09 -6.00
CA THR A 145 -0.61 4.37 -6.01
C THR A 145 0.52 5.24 -5.48
N ILE A 146 1.28 4.71 -4.52
CA ILE A 146 2.56 5.25 -4.04
C ILE A 146 3.65 4.27 -4.47
N HIS A 147 4.59 4.72 -5.28
CA HIS A 147 5.68 3.89 -5.79
C HIS A 147 7.02 4.38 -5.27
N VAL A 148 7.79 3.50 -4.63
CA VAL A 148 9.11 3.78 -4.08
C VAL A 148 10.15 2.83 -4.65
N SER A 149 11.24 3.38 -5.18
CA SER A 149 12.41 2.61 -5.63
C SER A 149 13.56 2.78 -4.64
N LEU A 150 14.13 1.68 -4.13
CA LEU A 150 15.18 1.73 -3.09
C LEU A 150 16.62 1.69 -3.60
N ALA A 151 16.84 1.18 -4.81
CA ALA A 151 18.17 1.00 -5.41
C ALA A 151 19.16 0.16 -4.56
N THR A 152 18.65 -0.83 -3.82
CA THR A 152 19.42 -1.77 -3.00
C THR A 152 19.47 -3.18 -3.61
N GLY A 153 18.67 -3.47 -4.63
CA GLY A 153 18.66 -4.75 -5.37
C GLY A 153 17.63 -4.78 -6.49
N THR A 154 17.00 -5.93 -6.73
CA THR A 154 16.04 -6.15 -7.83
C THR A 154 14.69 -6.71 -7.38
N ALA A 155 14.49 -6.90 -6.07
CA ALA A 155 13.24 -7.43 -5.53
C ALA A 155 12.17 -6.35 -5.46
N SER A 156 10.91 -6.78 -5.47
CA SER A 156 9.74 -5.91 -5.33
C SER A 156 8.66 -6.54 -4.46
N ALA A 157 7.78 -5.70 -3.93
CA ALA A 157 6.57 -6.10 -3.23
C ALA A 157 5.50 -5.01 -3.34
N THR A 158 4.24 -5.43 -3.41
CA THR A 158 3.07 -4.54 -3.37
C THR A 158 2.26 -4.81 -2.12
N VAL A 159 1.81 -3.75 -1.43
CA VAL A 159 0.95 -3.83 -0.26
C VAL A 159 -0.22 -2.85 -0.42
N TRP A 160 -1.42 -3.32 -0.09
CA TRP A 160 -2.65 -2.51 -0.10
C TRP A 160 -3.06 -2.06 1.29
N GLY A 161 -3.73 -0.91 1.35
CA GLY A 161 -4.42 -0.40 2.53
C GLY A 161 -5.39 0.69 2.11
N CYS A 162 -5.76 1.56 3.04
CA CYS A 162 -6.66 2.68 2.79
C CYS A 162 -6.16 3.97 3.44
N ASP A 163 -6.83 5.07 3.16
CA ASP A 163 -6.66 6.33 3.87
C ASP A 163 -7.11 6.24 5.35
N LEU A 164 -6.93 7.34 6.10
CA LEU A 164 -7.39 7.46 7.50
C LEU A 164 -8.30 8.67 7.59
N THR A 165 -9.57 8.41 7.87
CA THR A 165 -10.64 9.41 7.91
C THR A 165 -11.11 9.65 9.34
N ASP A 166 -11.89 10.70 9.56
CA ASP A 166 -12.66 10.88 10.79
C ASP A 166 -13.75 9.81 10.96
N GLY A 167 -14.23 9.23 9.85
CA GLY A 167 -15.16 8.09 9.84
C GLY A 167 -14.61 6.87 10.58
N TYR A 168 -13.33 6.53 10.39
CA TYR A 168 -12.66 5.44 11.12
C TYR A 168 -12.73 5.66 12.63
N VAL A 169 -12.41 6.88 13.08
CA VAL A 169 -12.42 7.24 14.50
C VAL A 169 -13.83 7.15 15.06
N ARG A 170 -14.83 7.67 14.34
CA ARG A 170 -16.23 7.64 14.77
C ARG A 170 -16.75 6.20 14.92
N ILE A 171 -16.49 5.34 13.95
CA ILE A 171 -16.93 3.93 13.96
C ILE A 171 -16.37 3.21 15.20
N ASN A 172 -15.07 3.36 15.47
CA ASN A 172 -14.41 2.63 16.56
C ASN A 172 -14.54 3.28 17.94
N ALA A 173 -14.92 4.56 18.02
CA ALA A 173 -15.14 5.24 19.30
C ALA A 173 -16.58 5.12 19.79
N ASP A 174 -17.56 5.15 18.88
CA ASP A 174 -18.99 5.21 19.23
C ASP A 174 -19.64 3.82 19.36
N TYR A 175 -19.05 2.81 18.73
CA TYR A 175 -19.55 1.44 18.75
C TYR A 175 -18.58 0.51 19.50
N THR A 176 -19.13 -0.47 20.21
CA THR A 176 -18.34 -1.63 20.64
C THR A 176 -18.35 -2.64 19.49
N THR A 177 -17.23 -2.71 18.77
CA THR A 177 -16.98 -3.63 17.65
C THR A 177 -16.00 -4.73 18.04
#